data_AF-A0A8K0K1X3-F1
#
_entry.id   AF-A0A8K0K1X3-F1
#
_cell.length_a   1.000
_cell.length_b   1.000
_cell.length_c   1.000
_cell.angle_alpha   90.00
_cell.angle_beta   90.00
_cell.angle_gamma   90.00
#
_symmetry.space_group_name_H-M   'P 1'
#
loop_
_entity.id
_entity.type
_entity.pdbx_description
1 polymer ?
#
loop_
_entity_poly.entity_id
_entity_poly.type
_entity_poly.pdbx_seq_one_letter_code
_entity_poly.pdbx_strand_id
1 'polypeptide(L)'
;MGWISRQQFEEMWVAFLGVLSFSPSEGTSPEETLIMAQANSLAVQAMTALLIQTLLLPIPGNPSVSHFIHQARDNPLEFQNSSSGQKLASIHELLCWRIQDFDLLGNHIQLQDVFHRGNLEKVNNCF
;
A
#
# COMPACT_ATOMS: atom_id res chain seq x y z
N MET A 1 -9.44 2.38 8.69
CA MET A 1 -10.28 1.18 8.94
C MET A 1 -10.03 0.23 7.79
N GLY A 2 -9.78 -1.05 8.05
CA GLY A 2 -9.63 -2.08 7.03
C GLY A 2 -10.52 -3.28 7.33
N TRP A 3 -10.09 -4.49 6.99
CA TRP A 3 -10.84 -5.73 7.21
C TRP A 3 -10.04 -6.76 8.01
N ILE A 4 -10.73 -7.57 8.81
CA ILE A 4 -10.09 -8.50 9.78
C ILE A 4 -10.24 -9.98 9.41
N SER A 5 -11.07 -10.30 8.42
CA SER A 5 -11.27 -11.67 7.95
C SER A 5 -11.59 -11.70 6.46
N ARG A 6 -11.30 -12.86 5.84
CA ARG A 6 -11.68 -13.11 4.44
C ARG A 6 -13.18 -12.95 4.21
N GLN A 7 -14.00 -13.36 5.18
CA GLN A 7 -15.45 -13.21 5.10
C GLN A 7 -15.85 -11.73 5.01
N GLN A 8 -15.30 -10.87 5.86
CA GLN A 8 -15.61 -9.44 5.84
C GLN A 8 -15.19 -8.78 4.52
N PHE A 9 -14.06 -9.21 3.95
CA PHE A 9 -13.63 -8.80 2.61
C PHE A 9 -14.66 -9.21 1.55
N GLU A 10 -15.09 -10.48 1.53
CA GLU A 10 -16.03 -11.01 0.54
C GLU A 10 -17.42 -10.34 0.67
N GLU A 11 -17.88 -10.07 1.90
CA GLU A 11 -19.12 -9.34 2.15
C GLU A 11 -19.07 -7.91 1.58
N MET A 12 -17.99 -7.18 1.84
CA MET A 12 -17.80 -5.82 1.32
C MET A 12 -17.63 -5.81 -0.20
N TRP A 13 -16.93 -6.82 -0.75
CA TRP A 13 -16.78 -7.01 -2.19
C TRP A 13 -18.12 -7.23 -2.90
N VAL A 14 -18.95 -8.14 -2.39
CA VAL A 14 -20.28 -8.42 -2.94
C VAL A 14 -21.20 -7.20 -2.81
N ALA A 15 -21.12 -6.46 -1.69
CA ALA A 15 -21.90 -5.24 -1.52
C ALA A 15 -21.58 -4.18 -2.61
N PHE A 16 -20.31 -3.98 -2.95
CA PHE A 16 -19.93 -3.05 -4.03
C PHE A 16 -20.35 -3.55 -5.41
N LEU A 17 -20.22 -4.85 -5.69
CA LEU A 17 -20.73 -5.42 -6.94
C LEU A 17 -22.24 -5.25 -7.08
N GLY A 18 -22.99 -5.29 -5.97
CA GLY A 18 -24.42 -4.98 -5.94
C GLY A 18 -24.73 -3.55 -6.40
N VAL A 19 -23.95 -2.56 -5.95
CA VAL A 19 -24.09 -1.16 -6.40
C VAL A 19 -23.85 -1.05 -7.90
N LEU A 20 -22.79 -1.66 -8.42
CA LEU A 20 -22.44 -1.60 -9.84
C LEU A 20 -23.41 -2.35 -10.76
N SER A 21 -24.14 -3.33 -10.22
CA SER A 21 -25.09 -4.14 -10.98
C SER A 21 -26.43 -3.44 -11.21
N PHE A 22 -26.66 -2.27 -10.60
CA PHE A 22 -27.90 -1.52 -10.78
C PHE A 22 -27.93 -0.87 -12.17
N SER A 23 -28.96 -1.18 -12.96
CA SER A 23 -29.19 -0.61 -14.29
C SER A 23 -30.44 0.28 -14.27
N PRO A 24 -30.38 1.50 -14.82
CA PRO A 24 -31.56 2.36 -14.93
C PRO A 24 -32.59 1.73 -15.86
N SER A 25 -33.86 1.68 -15.42
CA SER A 25 -34.99 1.17 -16.21
C SER A 25 -35.65 2.29 -17.01
N GLU A 26 -36.51 1.94 -17.97
CA GLU A 26 -37.34 2.95 -18.63
C GLU A 26 -38.22 3.67 -17.60
N GLY A 27 -37.97 4.97 -17.40
CA GLY A 27 -38.64 5.80 -16.40
C GLY A 27 -37.73 6.37 -15.31
N THR A 28 -36.45 5.97 -15.25
CA THR A 28 -35.48 6.57 -14.30
C THR A 28 -35.26 8.04 -14.64
N SER A 29 -35.41 8.91 -13.65
CA SER A 29 -35.24 10.35 -13.85
C SER A 29 -33.78 10.72 -14.11
N PRO A 30 -33.49 11.84 -14.81
CA PRO A 30 -32.11 12.26 -15.03
C PRO A 30 -31.35 12.49 -13.72
N GLU A 31 -32.03 12.94 -12.66
CA GLU A 31 -31.43 13.11 -11.33
C GLU A 31 -31.00 11.77 -10.73
N GLU A 32 -31.86 10.75 -10.79
CA GLU A 32 -31.55 9.39 -10.33
C GLU A 32 -30.39 8.79 -11.13
N THR A 33 -30.32 9.01 -12.45
CA THR A 33 -29.19 8.54 -13.26
C THR A 33 -27.87 9.19 -12.84
N LEU A 34 -27.89 10.45 -12.43
CA LEU A 34 -26.70 11.15 -11.93
C LEU A 34 -26.25 10.57 -10.58
N ILE A 35 -27.19 10.33 -9.67
CA ILE A 35 -26.92 9.72 -8.36
C ILE A 35 -26.32 8.31 -8.55
N MET A 36 -26.86 7.51 -9.47
CA MET A 36 -26.30 6.19 -9.79
C MET A 36 -24.88 6.30 -10.34
N ALA A 37 -24.61 7.24 -11.25
CA ALA A 37 -23.26 7.43 -11.78
C ALA A 37 -22.26 7.81 -10.68
N GLN A 38 -22.66 8.66 -9.73
CA GLN A 38 -21.82 9.02 -8.57
C GLN A 38 -21.61 7.82 -7.64
N ALA A 39 -22.65 7.06 -7.34
CA ALA A 39 -22.57 5.86 -6.52
C ALA A 39 -21.63 4.82 -7.15
N ASN A 40 -21.72 4.61 -8.47
CA ASN A 40 -20.85 3.71 -9.20
C ASN A 40 -19.39 4.17 -9.16
N SER A 41 -19.13 5.46 -9.35
CA SER A 41 -17.78 6.03 -9.23
C SER A 41 -17.19 5.77 -7.83
N LEU A 42 -17.97 6.04 -6.78
CA LEU A 42 -17.54 5.81 -5.41
C LEU A 42 -17.31 4.31 -5.11
N ALA A 43 -18.17 3.43 -5.64
CA ALA A 43 -18.02 1.99 -5.51
C ALA A 43 -16.70 1.51 -6.16
N VAL A 44 -16.37 2.00 -7.36
CA VAL A 44 -15.10 1.69 -8.04
C VAL A 44 -13.90 2.17 -7.21
N GLN A 45 -13.96 3.38 -6.65
CA GLN A 45 -12.90 3.90 -5.77
C GLN A 45 -12.74 3.02 -4.51
N ALA A 46 -13.86 2.67 -3.87
CA ALA A 46 -13.86 1.84 -2.67
C ALA A 46 -13.36 0.40 -2.94
N MET A 47 -13.74 -0.20 -4.08
CA MET A 47 -13.21 -1.49 -4.53
C MET A 47 -11.72 -1.42 -4.79
N THR A 48 -11.24 -0.34 -5.43
CA THR A 48 -9.81 -0.13 -5.67
C THR A 48 -9.05 -0.05 -4.35
N ALA A 49 -9.54 0.72 -3.39
CA ALA A 49 -8.96 0.80 -2.05
C ALA A 49 -8.99 -0.55 -1.31
N LEU A 50 -10.08 -1.31 -1.42
CA LEU A 50 -10.23 -2.63 -0.82
C LEU A 50 -9.19 -3.62 -1.40
N LEU A 51 -8.99 -3.61 -2.72
CA LEU A 51 -7.99 -4.44 -3.39
C LEU A 51 -6.56 -3.99 -3.04
N ILE A 52 -6.29 -2.70 -2.97
CA ILE A 52 -4.99 -2.18 -2.52
C ILE A 52 -4.66 -2.68 -1.11
N GLN A 53 -5.63 -2.73 -0.20
CA GLN A 53 -5.42 -3.27 1.15
C GLN A 53 -5.04 -4.76 1.19
N THR A 54 -5.30 -5.53 0.12
CA THR A 54 -4.81 -6.92 0.00
C THR A 54 -3.29 -6.99 -0.22
N LEU A 55 -2.67 -5.90 -0.67
CA LEU A 55 -1.23 -5.77 -0.88
C LEU A 55 -0.46 -5.40 0.39
N LEU A 56 -1.14 -5.32 1.54
CA LEU A 56 -0.51 -5.04 2.84
C LEU A 56 0.16 -6.28 3.43
N LEU A 57 1.39 -6.12 3.92
CA LEU A 57 2.17 -7.13 4.65
C LEU A 57 2.57 -6.62 6.05
N PRO A 58 2.64 -7.50 7.07
CA PRO A 58 2.42 -8.95 6.99
C PRO A 58 0.94 -9.35 7.06
N ILE A 59 0.05 -8.45 7.49
CA ILE A 59 -1.37 -8.74 7.70
C ILE A 59 -2.21 -7.97 6.65
N PRO A 60 -2.73 -8.65 5.62
CA PRO A 60 -3.64 -8.04 4.66
C PRO A 60 -4.85 -7.42 5.34
N GLY A 61 -5.32 -6.28 4.82
CA GLY A 61 -6.48 -5.59 5.39
C GLY A 61 -6.24 -4.80 6.68
N ASN A 62 -5.04 -4.83 7.27
CA ASN A 62 -4.75 -4.08 8.50
C ASN A 62 -3.71 -2.96 8.29
N PRO A 63 -4.14 -1.73 7.99
CA PRO A 63 -3.21 -0.61 7.74
C PRO A 63 -2.51 -0.10 9.00
N SER A 64 -2.92 -0.52 10.21
CA SER A 64 -2.30 -0.06 11.47
C SER A 64 -0.98 -0.75 11.79
N VAL A 65 -0.77 -1.96 11.24
CA VAL A 65 0.41 -2.79 11.54
C VAL A 65 1.09 -3.34 10.29
N SER A 66 0.60 -2.99 9.11
CA SER A 66 1.11 -3.46 7.83
C SER A 66 1.54 -2.31 6.93
N HIS A 67 2.42 -2.62 5.98
CA HIS A 67 2.89 -1.72 4.92
C HIS A 67 2.61 -2.36 3.57
N PHE A 68 2.49 -1.54 2.52
CA PHE A 68 2.30 -2.08 1.17
C PHE A 68 3.54 -2.83 0.70
N ILE A 69 3.34 -3.90 -0.06
CA ILE A 69 4.41 -4.59 -0.78
C ILE A 69 5.23 -3.56 -1.54
N HIS A 70 6.54 -3.59 -1.28
CA HIS A 70 7.52 -2.81 -2.02
C HIS A 70 8.31 -3.74 -2.92
N GLN A 71 8.37 -3.40 -4.21
CA GLN A 71 9.22 -4.05 -5.20
C GLN A 71 10.10 -2.96 -5.80
N ALA A 72 11.39 -3.00 -5.51
CA ALA A 72 12.35 -2.07 -6.11
C ALA A 72 12.38 -2.24 -7.64
N ARG A 73 12.41 -1.12 -8.37
CA ARG A 73 12.58 -1.12 -9.83
C ARG A 73 14.03 -1.38 -10.25
N ASP A 74 14.97 -1.00 -9.39
CA ASP A 74 16.40 -1.20 -9.62
C ASP A 74 16.77 -2.68 -9.43
N ASN A 75 17.66 -3.19 -10.30
CA ASN A 75 18.27 -4.48 -10.07
C ASN A 75 19.15 -4.45 -8.80
N PRO A 76 19.27 -5.58 -8.09
CA PRO A 76 20.25 -5.73 -7.02
C PRO A 76 21.64 -5.34 -7.53
N LEU A 77 22.44 -4.73 -6.66
CA LEU A 77 23.79 -4.32 -7.00
C LEU A 77 24.63 -5.57 -7.32
N GLU A 78 25.29 -5.60 -8.47
CA GLU A 78 26.05 -6.79 -8.93
C GLU A 78 27.10 -7.26 -7.90
N PHE A 79 27.68 -6.31 -7.17
CA PHE A 79 28.70 -6.58 -6.16
C PHE A 79 28.14 -6.97 -4.79
N GLN A 80 26.82 -6.94 -4.58
CA GLN A 80 26.19 -7.26 -3.29
C GLN A 80 26.57 -8.66 -2.79
N ASN A 81 26.71 -9.61 -3.71
CA ASN A 81 27.12 -10.98 -3.41
C ASN A 81 28.64 -11.19 -3.33
N SER A 82 29.44 -10.15 -3.62
CA SER A 82 30.89 -10.22 -3.46
C SER A 82 31.31 -10.13 -1.99
N SER A 83 32.52 -10.58 -1.66
CA SER A 83 33.06 -10.45 -0.30
C SER A 83 33.09 -9.00 0.21
N SER A 84 33.32 -8.03 -0.69
CA SER A 84 33.32 -6.61 -0.35
C SER A 84 31.90 -6.07 -0.15
N GLY A 85 30.94 -6.56 -0.95
CA GLY A 85 29.51 -6.25 -0.79
C GLY A 85 28.96 -6.74 0.54
N GLN A 86 29.31 -7.97 0.95
CA GLN A 86 28.92 -8.50 2.26
C GLN A 86 29.51 -7.69 3.42
N LYS A 87 30.79 -7.29 3.33
CA LYS A 87 31.41 -6.40 4.33
C LYS A 87 30.69 -5.06 4.42
N LEU A 88 30.34 -4.47 3.28
CA LEU A 88 29.57 -3.22 3.25
C LEU A 88 28.18 -3.42 3.87
N ALA A 89 27.51 -4.53 3.58
CA ALA A 89 26.20 -4.86 4.16
C ALA A 89 26.28 -4.96 5.68
N SER A 90 27.29 -5.64 6.24
CA SER A 90 27.47 -5.72 7.69
C SER A 90 27.76 -4.37 8.35
N ILE A 91 28.56 -3.51 7.70
CA ILE A 91 28.82 -2.15 8.22
C ILE A 91 27.55 -1.31 8.16
N HIS A 92 26.80 -1.41 7.06
CA HIS A 92 25.55 -0.67 6.85
C HIS A 92 24.48 -1.09 7.87
N GLU A 93 24.33 -2.38 8.14
CA GLU A 93 23.44 -2.91 9.18
C GLU A 93 23.80 -2.36 10.58
N LEU A 94 25.09 -2.32 10.91
CA LEU A 94 25.57 -1.75 12.18
C LEU A 94 25.27 -0.25 12.30
N LEU A 95 25.40 0.50 11.19
CA LEU A 95 25.06 1.92 11.15
C LEU A 95 23.56 2.13 11.29
N CYS A 96 22.73 1.37 10.58
CA CYS A 96 21.27 1.40 10.70
C CYS A 96 20.84 1.18 12.15
N TRP A 97 21.37 0.13 12.80
CA TRP A 97 21.08 -0.16 14.20
C TRP A 97 21.49 0.99 15.13
N ARG A 98 22.70 1.54 14.93
CA ARG A 98 23.20 2.65 15.76
C ARG A 98 22.36 3.91 15.59
N ILE A 99 21.94 4.22 14.36
CA ILE A 99 21.14 5.39 14.05
C ILE A 99 19.73 5.26 14.62
N GLN A 100 19.13 4.06 14.56
CA GLN A 100 17.84 3.80 15.18
C GLN A 100 17.89 4.03 16.71
N ASP A 101 19.01 3.69 17.37
CA ASP A 101 19.23 4.02 18.80
C ASP A 101 19.31 5.54 19.03
N PHE A 102 19.91 6.31 18.12
CA PHE A 102 19.97 7.78 18.20
C PHE A 102 18.65 8.48 17.88
N ASP A 103 17.83 7.95 16.97
CA ASP A 103 16.50 8.48 16.66
C ASP A 103 15.60 8.45 17.91
N LEU A 104 15.76 7.46 18.79
CA LEU A 104 15.06 7.37 20.08
C LEU A 104 15.44 8.51 21.06
N LEU A 105 16.60 9.15 20.86
CA LEU A 105 17.04 10.33 21.62
C LEU A 105 16.54 11.67 21.02
N GLY A 106 15.70 11.64 19.99
CA GLY A 106 15.04 12.83 19.43
C GLY A 106 15.80 13.54 18.31
N ASN A 107 16.89 12.96 17.80
CA ASN A 107 17.60 13.45 16.63
C ASN A 107 17.22 12.60 15.42
N HIS A 108 16.38 13.12 14.53
CA HIS A 108 15.89 12.39 13.37
C HIS A 108 16.97 12.31 12.25
N ILE A 109 17.76 11.25 12.25
CA ILE A 109 18.79 10.97 11.24
C ILE A 109 18.32 9.78 10.41
N GLN A 110 18.04 9.98 9.13
CA GLN A 110 17.69 8.88 8.23
C GLN A 110 18.91 8.45 7.42
N LEU A 111 19.33 7.19 7.61
CA LEU A 111 20.26 6.53 6.70
C LEU A 111 19.46 5.87 5.58
N GLN A 112 19.74 6.25 4.33
CA GLN A 112 19.18 5.52 3.19
C GLN A 112 19.80 4.13 3.11
N ASP A 113 18.95 3.12 2.93
CA ASP A 113 19.41 1.76 2.68
C ASP A 113 19.98 1.66 1.26
N VAL A 114 21.27 1.38 1.16
CA VAL A 114 22.00 1.26 -0.11
C VAL A 114 21.58 -0.02 -0.85
N PHE A 115 21.13 -1.03 -0.12
CA PHE A 115 20.72 -2.35 -0.61
C PHE A 115 19.21 -2.46 -0.84
N HIS A 116 18.41 -1.63 -0.16
CA HIS A 116 16.97 -1.49 -0.40
C HIS A 116 16.64 -0.08 -0.89
N ARG A 117 16.78 0.11 -2.21
CA ARG A 117 16.43 1.38 -2.84
C ARG A 117 14.92 1.54 -2.90
N GLY A 118 14.42 2.56 -2.20
CA GLY A 118 13.02 2.97 -2.27
C GLY A 118 12.62 3.38 -3.70
N ASN A 119 11.34 3.32 -4.01
CA ASN A 119 10.86 3.84 -5.29
C ASN A 119 11.02 5.38 -5.33
N LEU A 120 11.44 5.92 -6.47
CA LEU A 120 11.58 7.36 -6.70
C LEU A 120 10.23 8.10 -6.82
N GLU A 121 9.10 7.42 -6.61
CA GLU A 121 7.80 8.08 -6.66
C GLU A 121 7.63 9.06 -5.48
N LYS A 122 6.98 10.20 -5.76
CA LYS A 122 6.67 11.19 -4.72
C LYS A 122 5.82 10.51 -3.64
N VAL A 123 6.25 10.63 -2.38
CA VAL A 123 5.53 10.18 -1.18
C VAL A 123 4.17 10.88 -1.01
N ASN A 124 3.88 11.91 -1.81
CA ASN A 124 2.60 12.60 -1.81
C ASN A 124 1.64 11.99 -2.81
N ASN A 125 1.03 10.86 -2.46
CA ASN A 125 -0.27 10.48 -3.02
C ASN A 125 -1.17 10.08 -1.86
N CYS A 126 -1.90 11.07 -1.33
CA CYS A 126 -3.18 10.80 -0.68
C CYS A 126 -4.06 10.10 -1.73
N PHE A 127 -4.44 8.86 -1.46
CA PHE A 127 -5.64 8.24 -2.02
C PHE A 127 -6.73 8.27 -0.96
#